data_AF-A0A954QUS7-F1
#
_entry.id   AF-A0A954QUS7-F1
#
_cell.length_a   1.000
_cell.length_b   1.000
_cell.length_c   1.000
_cell.angle_alpha   90.00
_cell.angle_beta   90.00
_cell.angle_gamma   90.00
#
_symmetry.space_group_name_H-M   'P 1'
#
loop_
_entity.id
_entity.type
_entity.pdbx_description
1 polymer ?
#
loop_
_entity_poly.entity_id
_entity_poly.type
_entity_poly.pdbx_seq_one_letter_code
_entity_poly.pdbx_strand_id
1 'polypeptide(L)'
;MPRTKYVVTAADLIHASAYLETQLLTFAIALRDDVTHTIAIRELRETTASGTKTEKARSVNEWCEEHLSTAEWRKLKTAIRKRRQRWERYEDQKTVTISTRAHRLLASLAKRDNVTFSQVLENYLGKAIKNRGRAPR
;
A
#
# COMPACT_ATOMS: atom_id res chain seq x y z
N MET A 1 -16.22 13.12 12.25
CA MET A 1 -16.88 11.94 11.64
C MET A 1 -16.01 10.72 11.88
N PRO A 2 -16.54 9.63 12.45
CA PRO A 2 -15.78 8.39 12.63
C PRO A 2 -15.38 7.85 11.25
N ARG A 3 -14.08 7.64 11.03
CA ARG A 3 -13.54 7.08 9.78
C ARG A 3 -14.13 5.70 9.56
N THR A 4 -14.81 5.49 8.43
CA THR A 4 -15.27 4.16 8.00
C THR A 4 -14.09 3.20 8.05
N LYS A 5 -14.23 2.09 8.80
CA LYS A 5 -13.22 1.03 8.84
C LYS A 5 -12.98 0.58 7.40
N TYR A 6 -11.72 0.53 6.96
CA TYR A 6 -11.38 0.14 5.60
C TYR A 6 -11.85 -1.30 5.32
N VAL A 7 -12.44 -1.53 4.16
CA VAL A 7 -12.99 -2.82 3.70
C VAL A 7 -12.39 -3.11 2.32
N VAL A 8 -12.08 -4.38 2.06
CA VAL A 8 -11.61 -4.84 0.74
C VAL A 8 -12.74 -4.66 -0.26
N THR A 9 -12.50 -3.91 -1.33
CA THR A 9 -13.52 -3.67 -2.38
C THR A 9 -13.34 -4.65 -3.53
N ALA A 10 -14.31 -4.68 -4.44
CA ALA A 10 -14.23 -5.48 -5.68
C ALA A 10 -12.97 -5.18 -6.53
N ALA A 11 -12.47 -3.94 -6.48
CA ALA A 11 -11.24 -3.54 -7.18
C ALA A 11 -9.98 -4.07 -6.52
N ASP A 12 -10.00 -4.28 -5.19
CA ASP A 12 -8.86 -4.80 -4.44
C ASP A 12 -8.75 -6.33 -4.47
N LEU A 13 -9.85 -7.02 -4.82
CA LEU A 13 -10.03 -8.45 -4.64
C LEU A 13 -8.85 -9.29 -5.13
N ILE A 14 -8.44 -9.11 -6.38
CA ILE A 14 -7.34 -9.89 -7.00
C ILE A 14 -6.07 -9.79 -6.16
N HIS A 15 -5.80 -8.60 -5.62
CA HIS A 15 -4.59 -8.31 -4.88
C HIS A 15 -4.67 -8.71 -3.42
N ALA A 16 -5.85 -8.60 -2.82
CA ALA A 16 -6.11 -9.10 -1.48
C ALA A 16 -5.96 -10.62 -1.46
N SER A 17 -6.59 -11.33 -2.40
CA SER A 17 -6.52 -12.80 -2.51
C SER A 17 -5.09 -13.27 -2.77
N ALA A 18 -4.37 -12.68 -3.73
CA ALA A 18 -2.98 -13.06 -4.01
C ALA A 18 -2.03 -12.80 -2.84
N TYR A 19 -2.23 -11.67 -2.12
CA TYR A 19 -1.45 -11.39 -0.92
C TYR A 19 -1.71 -12.43 0.17
N LEU A 20 -2.98 -12.71 0.47
CA LEU A 20 -3.37 -13.69 1.47
C LEU A 20 -2.83 -15.08 1.14
N GLU A 21 -3.00 -15.54 -0.10
CA GLU A 21 -2.50 -16.84 -0.55
C GLU A 21 -0.98 -16.94 -0.39
N THR A 22 -0.24 -15.90 -0.78
CA THR A 22 1.22 -15.85 -0.60
C THR A 22 1.60 -15.95 0.88
N GLN A 23 0.95 -15.16 1.75
CA GLN A 23 1.27 -15.14 3.18
C GLN A 23 0.90 -16.45 3.88
N LEU A 24 -0.18 -17.11 3.43
CA LEU A 24 -0.60 -18.40 3.96
C LEU A 24 0.39 -19.50 3.54
N LEU A 25 0.82 -19.50 2.28
CA LEU A 25 1.79 -20.47 1.76
C LEU A 25 3.17 -20.33 2.41
N THR A 26 3.56 -19.12 2.79
CA THR A 26 4.84 -18.86 3.48
C THR A 26 4.73 -18.96 5.00
N PHE A 27 3.57 -19.32 5.54
CA PHE A 27 3.29 -19.37 7.00
C PHE A 27 3.62 -18.06 7.73
N ALA A 28 3.58 -16.93 7.01
CA ALA A 28 4.01 -15.64 7.52
C ALA A 28 2.90 -14.85 8.24
N ILE A 29 1.64 -15.28 8.08
CA ILE A 29 0.48 -14.67 8.72
C ILE A 29 0.02 -15.48 9.93
N ALA A 30 -0.24 -14.78 11.04
CA ALA A 30 -0.83 -15.36 12.22
C ALA A 30 -2.34 -15.53 12.05
N LEU A 31 -2.79 -16.78 12.08
CA LEU A 31 -4.19 -17.18 12.11
C LEU A 31 -4.70 -17.21 13.55
N ARG A 32 -6.01 -17.34 13.72
CA ARG A 32 -6.60 -17.69 15.03
C ARG A 32 -6.30 -19.14 15.37
N ASP A 33 -6.26 -19.43 16.67
CA ASP A 33 -5.68 -20.65 17.26
C ASP A 33 -6.34 -21.96 16.80
N ASP A 34 -7.49 -21.88 16.14
CA ASP A 34 -8.32 -22.99 15.69
C ASP A 34 -8.11 -23.39 14.21
N VAL A 35 -7.36 -22.62 13.41
CA VAL A 35 -7.25 -22.86 11.97
C VAL A 35 -5.80 -23.01 11.50
N THR A 36 -5.54 -24.10 10.76
CA THR A 36 -4.25 -24.34 10.11
C THR A 36 -4.16 -23.62 8.76
N HIS A 37 -2.95 -23.24 8.34
CA HIS A 37 -2.72 -22.56 7.05
C HIS A 37 -3.24 -23.35 5.84
N THR A 38 -3.22 -24.68 5.87
CA THR A 38 -3.73 -25.52 4.78
C THR A 38 -5.25 -25.45 4.65
N ILE A 39 -5.97 -25.46 5.77
CA ILE A 39 -7.43 -25.29 5.81
C ILE A 39 -7.80 -23.88 5.35
N ALA A 40 -7.11 -22.87 5.90
CA ALA A 40 -7.28 -21.47 5.54
C ALA A 40 -7.09 -21.20 4.04
N ILE A 41 -6.08 -21.80 3.38
CA ILE A 41 -5.87 -21.66 1.93
C ILE A 41 -7.02 -22.27 1.14
N ARG A 42 -7.48 -23.46 1.54
CA ARG A 42 -8.58 -24.15 0.85
C ARG A 42 -9.85 -23.30 0.90
N GLU A 43 -10.22 -22.82 2.08
CA GLU A 43 -11.41 -21.98 2.28
C GLU A 43 -11.31 -20.63 1.57
N LEU A 44 -10.12 -20.01 1.54
CA LEU A 44 -9.89 -18.80 0.77
C LEU A 44 -10.11 -19.01 -0.73
N ARG A 45 -9.70 -20.16 -1.26
CA ARG A 45 -9.93 -20.51 -2.68
C ARG A 45 -11.41 -20.78 -2.95
N GLU A 46 -12.10 -21.45 -2.04
CA GLU A 46 -13.54 -21.72 -2.16
C GLU A 46 -14.36 -20.42 -2.12
N THR A 47 -14.06 -19.51 -1.17
CA THR A 47 -14.71 -18.19 -1.07
C THR A 47 -14.47 -17.30 -2.29
N THR A 48 -13.41 -17.54 -3.06
CA THR A 48 -13.08 -16.78 -4.27
C THR A 48 -13.44 -17.49 -5.58
N ALA A 49 -13.95 -18.72 -5.53
CA ALA A 49 -14.25 -19.53 -6.71
C ALA A 49 -15.51 -19.02 -7.47
N SER A 50 -16.61 -18.79 -6.76
CA SER A 50 -17.92 -18.47 -7.35
C SER A 50 -18.42 -17.07 -7.00
N GLY A 51 -19.37 -16.55 -7.78
CA GLY A 51 -20.05 -15.28 -7.53
C GLY A 51 -19.45 -14.06 -8.24
N THR A 52 -20.11 -12.93 -8.07
CA THR A 52 -19.70 -11.63 -8.60
C THR A 52 -18.49 -11.07 -7.84
N LYS A 53 -17.75 -10.12 -8.43
CA LYS A 53 -16.58 -9.51 -7.77
C LYS A 53 -16.93 -8.84 -6.43
N THR A 54 -18.14 -8.28 -6.31
CA THR A 54 -18.65 -7.65 -5.10
C THR A 54 -18.96 -8.67 -4.01
N GLU A 55 -19.57 -9.80 -4.38
CA GLU A 55 -19.84 -10.88 -3.43
C GLU A 55 -18.55 -11.51 -2.94
N LYS A 56 -17.61 -11.81 -3.85
CA LYS A 56 -16.27 -12.31 -3.49
C LYS A 56 -15.54 -11.36 -2.55
N ALA A 57 -15.59 -10.05 -2.81
CA ALA A 57 -14.96 -9.07 -1.91
C ALA A 57 -15.59 -9.10 -0.51
N ARG A 58 -16.92 -9.19 -0.41
CA ARG A 58 -17.60 -9.35 0.89
C ARG A 58 -17.16 -10.64 1.60
N SER A 59 -17.20 -11.78 0.91
CA SER A 59 -16.80 -13.07 1.49
C SER A 59 -15.32 -13.08 1.91
N VAL A 60 -14.43 -12.41 1.18
CA VAL A 60 -13.02 -12.24 1.60
C VAL A 60 -12.91 -11.39 2.87
N ASN A 61 -13.73 -10.34 3.04
CA ASN A 61 -13.72 -9.57 4.29
C ASN A 61 -14.23 -10.41 5.47
N GLU A 62 -15.32 -11.17 5.28
CA GLU A 62 -15.88 -12.08 6.29
C GLU A 62 -14.83 -13.13 6.68
N TRP A 63 -14.22 -13.79 5.70
CA TRP A 63 -13.15 -14.76 5.90
C TRP A 63 -11.97 -14.15 6.68
N CYS A 64 -11.57 -12.92 6.36
CA CYS A 64 -10.49 -12.24 7.09
C CYS A 64 -10.86 -11.92 8.54
N GLU A 65 -12.13 -11.58 8.80
CA GLU A 65 -12.61 -11.30 10.16
C GLU A 65 -12.79 -12.56 11.01
N GLU A 66 -13.01 -13.70 10.38
CA GLU A 66 -13.10 -15.00 11.03
C GLU A 66 -11.70 -15.57 11.33
N HIS A 67 -10.80 -15.56 10.34
CA HIS A 67 -9.55 -16.33 10.39
C HIS A 67 -8.33 -15.54 10.84
N LEU A 68 -8.31 -14.22 10.64
CA LEU A 68 -7.15 -13.41 10.99
C LEU A 68 -7.25 -12.83 12.40
N SER A 69 -6.10 -12.71 13.05
CA SER A 69 -5.97 -11.85 14.21
C SER A 69 -6.25 -10.39 13.83
N THR A 70 -6.73 -9.57 14.78
CA THR A 70 -7.00 -8.14 14.53
C THR A 70 -5.76 -7.39 14.04
N ALA A 71 -4.57 -7.79 14.48
CA ALA A 71 -3.31 -7.20 14.06
C ALA A 71 -3.00 -7.49 12.58
N GLU A 72 -3.12 -8.75 12.17
CA GLU A 72 -2.90 -9.15 10.77
C GLU A 72 -3.95 -8.56 9.85
N TRP A 73 -5.21 -8.52 10.29
CA TRP A 73 -6.26 -7.87 9.50
C TRP A 73 -5.98 -6.38 9.27
N ARG A 74 -5.45 -5.68 10.29
CA ARG A 74 -5.04 -4.28 10.17
C ARG A 74 -3.85 -4.09 9.23
N LYS A 75 -2.87 -5.00 9.25
CA LYS A 75 -1.71 -4.97 8.32
C LYS A 75 -2.17 -5.13 6.88
N LEU A 76 -3.04 -6.11 6.61
CA LEU A 76 -3.62 -6.34 5.29
C LEU A 76 -4.35 -5.11 4.76
N LYS A 77 -5.27 -4.55 5.53
CA LYS A 77 -6.00 -3.31 5.16
C LYS A 77 -5.04 -2.15 4.85
N THR A 78 -3.96 -2.03 5.61
CA THR A 78 -2.94 -0.99 5.37
C THR A 78 -2.19 -1.24 4.06
N ALA A 79 -1.82 -2.48 3.76
CA ALA A 79 -1.11 -2.86 2.54
C ALA A 79 -1.97 -2.59 1.29
N ILE A 80 -3.23 -2.99 1.32
CA ILE A 80 -4.17 -2.77 0.21
C ILE A 80 -4.42 -1.27 0.02
N ARG A 81 -4.67 -0.51 1.10
CA ARG A 81 -4.87 0.94 1.03
C ARG A 81 -3.66 1.65 0.41
N LYS A 82 -2.44 1.29 0.81
CA LYS A 82 -1.19 1.85 0.24
C LYS A 82 -1.04 1.50 -1.24
N ARG A 83 -1.43 0.28 -1.63
CA ARG A 83 -1.44 -0.12 -3.04
C ARG A 83 -2.41 0.75 -3.85
N ARG A 84 -3.65 0.89 -3.39
CA ARG A 84 -4.65 1.71 -4.08
C ARG A 84 -4.17 3.15 -4.24
N GLN A 85 -3.64 3.74 -3.17
CA GLN A 85 -3.07 5.08 -3.22
C GLN A 85 -1.93 5.20 -4.25
N ARG A 86 -1.08 4.18 -4.39
CA ARG A 86 -0.01 4.15 -5.40
C ARG A 86 -0.57 4.03 -6.83
N TRP A 87 -1.65 3.29 -7.00
CA TRP A 87 -2.33 3.17 -8.30
C TRP A 87 -2.97 4.50 -8.71
N GLU A 88 -3.71 5.13 -7.80
CA GLU A 88 -4.35 6.44 -8.03
C GLU A 88 -3.33 7.55 -8.34
N ARG A 89 -2.11 7.47 -7.78
CA ARG A 89 -1.04 8.47 -7.93
C ARG A 89 0.09 8.02 -8.86
N TYR A 90 -0.15 7.02 -9.70
CA TYR A 90 0.91 6.40 -10.51
C TYR A 90 1.61 7.39 -11.46
N GLU A 91 0.84 8.32 -12.02
CA GLU A 91 1.36 9.37 -12.90
C GLU A 91 2.04 10.50 -12.11
N ASP A 92 1.51 10.83 -10.93
CA ASP A 92 1.95 11.96 -10.10
C ASP A 92 3.24 11.72 -9.33
N GLN A 93 3.59 10.46 -9.03
CA GLN A 93 4.74 10.14 -8.16
C GLN A 93 5.74 9.22 -8.85
N LYS A 94 7.02 9.61 -8.84
CA LYS A 94 8.14 8.82 -9.34
C LYS A 94 9.14 8.54 -8.23
N THR A 95 9.70 7.32 -8.23
CA THR A 95 10.77 6.93 -7.30
C THR A 95 12.11 7.25 -7.94
N VAL A 96 12.96 7.99 -7.24
CA VAL A 96 14.30 8.36 -7.68
C VAL A 96 15.32 7.93 -6.64
N THR A 97 16.44 7.37 -7.11
CA THR A 97 17.59 7.08 -6.25
C THR A 97 18.53 8.29 -6.28
N ILE A 98 18.88 8.81 -5.10
CA ILE A 98 19.78 9.96 -4.95
C ILE A 98 20.90 9.63 -3.98
N SER A 99 22.02 10.35 -4.06
CA SER A 99 23.13 10.17 -3.14
C SER A 99 22.71 10.51 -1.69
N THR A 100 23.33 9.87 -0.71
CA THR A 100 23.09 10.13 0.72
C THR A 100 23.28 11.61 1.08
N ARG A 101 24.27 12.27 0.46
CA ARG A 101 24.51 13.70 0.66
C ARG A 101 23.35 14.55 0.12
N ALA A 102 22.88 14.28 -1.10
CA ALA A 102 21.75 14.99 -1.68
C ALA A 102 20.48 14.81 -0.84
N HIS A 103 20.23 13.59 -0.35
CA HIS A 103 19.11 13.32 0.55
C HIS A 103 19.18 14.14 1.84
N ARG A 104 20.35 14.24 2.48
CA ARG A 104 20.53 15.07 3.68
C ARG A 104 20.26 16.55 3.42
N LEU A 105 20.73 17.08 2.29
CA LEU A 105 20.46 18.47 1.91
C LEU A 105 18.96 18.72 1.71
N LEU A 106 18.27 17.85 0.99
CA LEU A 106 16.81 17.93 0.80
C LEU A 106 16.07 17.85 2.13
N ALA A 107 16.47 16.93 3.02
CA ALA A 107 15.87 16.79 4.34
C ALA A 107 16.00 18.06 5.20
N SER A 108 17.19 18.67 5.21
CA SER A 108 17.42 19.92 5.95
C SER A 108 16.59 21.08 5.40
N LEU A 109 16.51 21.24 4.08
CA LEU A 109 15.73 22.29 3.45
C LEU A 109 14.22 22.09 3.67
N ALA A 110 13.73 20.87 3.46
CA ALA A 110 12.34 20.50 3.69
C ALA A 110 11.91 20.77 5.13
N LYS A 111 12.76 20.43 6.12
CA LYS A 111 12.50 20.68 7.53
C LYS A 111 12.51 22.17 7.88
N ARG A 112 13.49 22.93 7.36
CA ARG A 112 13.61 24.37 7.61
C ARG A 112 12.40 25.13 7.10
N ASP A 113 11.94 24.79 5.90
CA ASP A 113 10.88 25.53 5.21
C ASP A 113 9.49 24.89 5.42
N ASN A 114 9.39 23.81 6.19
CA ASN A 114 8.19 23.02 6.45
C ASN A 114 7.43 22.60 5.17
N VAL A 115 8.18 22.12 4.18
CA VAL A 115 7.68 21.70 2.87
C VAL A 115 8.12 20.28 2.53
N THR A 116 7.48 19.67 1.54
CA THR A 116 7.86 18.34 1.02
C THR A 116 9.10 18.39 0.13
N PHE A 117 9.75 17.24 -0.09
CA PHE A 117 10.91 17.16 -0.99
C PHE A 117 10.57 17.60 -2.41
N SER A 118 9.39 17.25 -2.93
CA SER A 118 8.91 17.68 -4.24
C SER A 118 8.82 19.20 -4.33
N GLN A 119 8.24 19.85 -3.32
CA GLN A 119 8.15 21.31 -3.27
C GLN A 119 9.53 21.98 -3.19
N VAL A 120 10.49 21.41 -2.44
CA VAL A 120 11.88 21.90 -2.47
C VAL A 120 12.44 21.83 -3.88
N LEU A 121 12.32 20.68 -4.55
CA LEU A 121 12.82 20.50 -5.91
C LEU A 121 12.14 21.46 -6.90
N GLU A 122 10.82 21.57 -6.88
CA GLU A 122 10.05 22.47 -7.75
C GLU A 122 10.43 23.94 -7.54
N ASN A 123 10.60 24.38 -6.30
CA ASN A 123 10.96 25.75 -5.97
C ASN A 123 12.38 26.12 -6.43
N TYR A 124 13.34 25.21 -6.26
CA TYR A 124 14.73 25.46 -6.63
C TYR A 124 14.98 25.24 -8.13
N LEU A 125 14.49 24.14 -8.70
CA LEU A 125 14.65 23.82 -10.12
C LEU A 125 13.78 24.73 -11.00
N GLY A 126 12.57 25.09 -10.56
CA GLY A 126 11.71 26.03 -11.27
C GLY A 126 12.37 27.40 -11.44
N LYS A 127 13.10 27.88 -10.42
CA LYS A 127 13.92 29.09 -10.52
C LYS A 127 15.11 28.92 -11.47
N ALA A 128 15.81 27.79 -11.39
CA ALA A 128 16.98 27.52 -12.24
C ALA A 128 16.62 27.46 -13.75
N ILE A 129 15.51 26.80 -14.09
CA ILE A 129 15.00 26.69 -15.47
C ILE A 129 14.60 28.06 -16.02
N LYS A 130 13.89 28.87 -15.24
CA LYS A 130 13.50 30.24 -15.63
C LYS A 130 14.70 31.15 -15.88
N ASN A 131 15.79 30.95 -15.14
CA ASN A 131 16.99 31.78 -15.24
C ASN A 131 18.01 31.29 -16.28
N ARG A 132 17.67 30.32 -17.15
CA ARG A 132 18.59 29.67 -18.12
C ARG A 132 19.91 29.19 -17.50
N GLY A 133 19.92 28.92 -16.19
CA GLY A 133 21.11 28.57 -15.45
C GLY A 133 21.51 27.14 -15.75
N ARG A 134 22.57 26.94 -16.55
CA ARG A 134 23.17 25.62 -16.72
C ARG A 134 23.70 25.14 -15.36
N ALA A 135 23.40 23.90 -14.99
CA ALA A 135 24.02 23.32 -13.79
C ALA A 135 25.55 23.44 -13.92
N PRO A 136 26.25 23.96 -12.88
CA PRO A 136 27.71 24.03 -12.91
C PRO A 136 28.27 22.61 -13.09
N ARG A 137 29.24 22.49 -13.99
CA ARG A 137 29.92 21.22 -14.29
C ARG A 137 30.76 20.74 -13.13
#